data_AF-A0A3C2CHA0-F1
#
_entry.id   AF-A0A3C2CHA0-F1
#
_cell.length_a   1.000
_cell.length_b   1.000
_cell.length_c   1.000
_cell.angle_alpha   90.00
_cell.angle_beta   90.00
_cell.angle_gamma   90.00
#
_symmetry.space_group_name_H-M   'P 1'
#
loop_
_entity.id
_entity.type
_entity.pdbx_description
1 polymer ?
#
loop_
_entity_poly.entity_id
_entity_poly.type
_entity_poly.pdbx_seq_one_letter_code
_entity_poly.pdbx_strand_id
1 'polypeptide(L)' 'DPAALYYSLHHRLSKVPDEATLFPGHLYSAEPMALMGQTRQQNHVFLPRTEEQWLTMFAG' A
#
# COMPACT_ATOMS: atom_id res chain seq x y z
N ASP A 1 -14.09 3.79 -2.89
CA ASP A 1 -13.74 5.17 -2.55
C ASP A 1 -12.22 5.30 -2.47
N PRO A 2 -11.59 5.97 -3.45
CA PRO A 2 -10.14 6.22 -3.50
C PRO A 2 -9.57 6.89 -2.25
N ALA A 3 -10.28 7.88 -1.68
CA ALA A 3 -9.84 8.59 -0.48
C ALA A 3 -9.80 7.65 0.74
N ALA A 4 -10.81 6.80 0.89
CA ALA A 4 -10.85 5.79 1.94
C ALA A 4 -9.67 4.79 1.86
N LEU A 5 -9.22 4.46 0.64
CA LEU A 5 -8.05 3.60 0.45
C LEU A 5 -6.75 4.32 0.82
N TYR A 6 -6.57 5.56 0.40
CA TYR A 6 -5.43 6.40 0.84
C TYR A 6 -5.36 6.47 2.37
N TYR A 7 -6.48 6.78 3.02
CA TYR A 7 -6.56 6.82 4.48
C TYR A 7 -6.14 5.47 5.10
N SER A 8 -6.62 4.36 4.56
CA SER A 8 -6.30 3.02 5.06
C SER A 8 -4.80 2.71 4.95
N LEU A 9 -4.17 3.03 3.82
CA LEU A 9 -2.74 2.80 3.61
C LEU A 9 -1.87 3.67 4.53
N HIS A 10 -2.21 4.96 4.67
CA HIS A 10 -1.35 5.93 5.36
C HIS A 10 -1.63 6.07 6.86
N HIS A 11 -2.80 5.68 7.36
CA HIS A 11 -3.16 5.85 8.79
C HIS A 11 -3.42 4.54 9.55
N ARG A 12 -3.86 3.50 8.84
CA ARG A 12 -4.12 2.19 9.47
C ARG A 12 -2.94 1.26 9.24
N LEU A 13 -2.62 1.00 7.97
CA LEU A 13 -1.57 0.06 7.60
C LEU A 13 -0.17 0.60 7.94
N SER A 14 0.01 1.91 8.06
CA SER A 14 1.27 2.52 8.53
C SER A 14 1.68 2.11 9.96
N LYS A 15 0.72 1.66 10.78
CA LYS A 15 0.99 1.16 12.14
C LYS A 15 1.56 -0.26 12.17
N VAL A 16 1.51 -0.98 11.05
CA VAL A 16 2.06 -2.34 10.95
C VAL A 16 3.58 -2.26 10.86
N PRO A 17 4.33 -3.02 11.68
CA PRO A 17 5.79 -3.01 11.64
C PRO A 17 6.35 -3.44 10.28
N ASP A 18 7.55 -2.97 9.92
CA ASP A 18 8.18 -3.29 8.64
C ASP A 18 8.57 -4.77 8.53
N GLU A 19 8.88 -5.40 9.67
CA GLU A 19 9.22 -6.82 9.82
C GLU A 19 8.00 -7.75 9.73
N ALA A 20 6.79 -7.20 9.73
CA ALA A 20 5.59 -8.01 9.58
C ALA A 20 5.52 -8.62 8.16
N THR A 21 5.17 -9.90 8.10
CA THR A 21 4.87 -10.56 6.82
C THR A 21 3.48 -10.17 6.32
N LEU A 22 3.43 -9.63 5.11
CA LEU A 22 2.21 -9.36 4.37
C LEU A 22 1.81 -10.57 3.52
N PHE A 23 0.60 -11.09 3.74
CA PHE A 23 -0.05 -12.08 2.90
C PHE A 23 -1.19 -11.41 2.11
N PRO A 24 -1.10 -11.26 0.78
CA PRO A 24 -2.14 -10.65 -0.02
C PRO A 24 -3.36 -11.58 -0.18
N GLY A 25 -4.54 -11.00 -0.39
CA GLY A 25 -5.77 -11.77 -0.62
C GLY A 25 -5.85 -12.44 -2.00
N HIS A 26 -5.07 -11.96 -2.97
CA HIS A 26 -4.99 -12.51 -4.33
C HIS A 26 -3.52 -12.54 -4.76
N LEU A 27 -3.16 -13.55 -5.54
CA LEU A 27 -1.79 -13.77 -6.00
C LEU A 27 -1.59 -13.19 -7.40
N TYR A 28 -1.09 -11.96 -7.48
CA TYR A 28 -0.75 -11.29 -8.74
C TYR A 28 0.76 -11.34 -9.08
N SER A 29 1.59 -11.85 -8.17
CA SER A 29 3.04 -12.08 -8.31
C SER A 29 3.38 -13.56 -8.09
N ALA A 30 4.59 -14.00 -8.46
CA ALA A 30 5.03 -15.37 -8.18
C ALA A 30 5.23 -15.61 -6.67
N GLU A 31 5.66 -14.58 -5.97
CA GLU A 31 5.92 -14.52 -4.54
C GLU A 31 4.59 -14.42 -3.80
N PRO A 32 4.28 -15.36 -2.89
CA PRO A 32 2.99 -15.40 -2.20
C PRO A 32 2.91 -14.47 -0.98
N MET A 33 4.01 -13.84 -0.60
CA MET A 33 4.14 -12.97 0.55
C MET A 33 5.39 -12.10 0.44
N ALA A 34 5.43 -11.01 1.20
CA ALA A 34 6.61 -10.15 1.33
C ALA A 34 6.63 -9.48 2.71
N LEU A 35 7.76 -8.89 3.12
CA LEU A 35 7.77 -8.02 4.28
C LEU A 35 6.99 -6.73 3.99
N MET A 36 6.32 -6.19 5.00
CA MET A 36 5.58 -4.94 4.88
C MET A 36 6.52 -3.79 4.48
N GLY A 37 7.74 -3.74 5.03
CA GLY A 37 8.74 -2.73 4.69
C GLY A 37 9.20 -2.79 3.24
N GLN A 38 9.46 -4.00 2.71
CA GLN A 38 9.77 -4.19 1.29
C GLN A 38 8.60 -3.74 0.41
N THR A 39 7.38 -4.09 0.80
CA THR A 39 6.16 -3.69 0.09
C THR A 39 6.03 -2.17 0.02
N ARG A 40 6.28 -1.44 1.12
CA ARG A 40 6.24 0.04 1.13
C ARG A 40 7.28 0.68 0.22
N GLN A 41 8.48 0.09 0.14
CA GLN A 41 9.57 0.62 -0.65
C GLN A 41 9.39 0.39 -2.15
N GLN A 42 8.80 -0.75 -2.53
CA GLN A 42 8.78 -1.21 -3.92
C GLN A 42 7.43 -1.06 -4.61
N ASN A 43 6.32 -1.11 -3.87
CA ASN A 43 4.99 -1.07 -4.47
C ASN A 43 4.64 0.36 -4.89
N HIS A 44 4.33 0.53 -6.18
CA HIS A 44 4.01 1.82 -6.79
C HIS A 44 2.83 2.55 -6.11
N VAL A 45 1.96 1.83 -5.39
CA VAL A 45 0.83 2.42 -4.66
C VAL A 45 1.28 3.37 -3.54
N PHE A 46 2.53 3.25 -3.07
CA PHE A 46 3.12 4.13 -2.04
C PHE A 46 3.95 5.29 -2.61
N LEU A 47 3.99 5.47 -3.94
CA LEU A 47 4.67 6.60 -4.57
C LEU A 47 4.05 7.96 -4.22
N PRO A 48 2.71 8.16 -4.24
CA PRO A 48 2.10 9.41 -3.82
C PRO A 48 2.41 9.73 -2.36
N ARG A 49 2.80 10.98 -2.09
CA ARG A 49 3.11 11.46 -0.73
C ARG A 49 1.97 12.27 -0.11
N THR A 50 0.97 12.64 -0.89
CA THR A 50 -0.22 13.38 -0.43
C THR A 50 -1.50 12.75 -0.97
N GLU A 51 -2.63 13.06 -0.33
CA GLU A 51 -3.94 12.59 -0.76
C GLU A 51 -4.28 13.12 -2.16
N GLU A 52 -3.95 14.37 -2.45
CA GLU A 52 -4.20 14.99 -3.75
C GLU A 52 -3.44 14.29 -4.87
N GLN A 53 -2.16 13.94 -4.63
CA GLN A 53 -1.37 13.16 -5.58
C GLN A 53 -1.97 11.77 -5.80
N TRP A 54 -2.44 11.13 -4.72
CA TRP A 54 -3.10 9.84 -4.81
C TRP A 54 -4.34 9.96 -5.69
N LEU A 55 -5.25 10.89 -5.36
CA LEU A 55 -6.51 11.07 -6.08
C LEU A 55 -6.27 11.39 -7.56
N THR A 56 -5.24 12.19 -7.89
CA THR A 56 -4.85 12.44 -9.27
C THR A 56 -4.45 11.16 -10.01
N MET A 57 -3.81 10.21 -9.33
CA MET A 57 -3.31 8.98 -9.96
C MET A 57 -4.36 7.88 -10.07
N PHE A 58 -5.27 7.74 -9.11
CA PHE A 58 -6.21 6.61 -9.15
C PHE A 58 -7.66 6.89 -8.72
N ALA A 59 -8.10 8.15 -8.65
CA ALA A 59 -9.51 8.43 -8.36
C ALA A 59 -10.48 8.10 -9.51
N GLY A 60 -9.99 8.00 -10.76
CA GLY A 60 -10.79 7.69 -11.95
C GLY A 60 -11.65 8.85 -12.42
#